data_AF-A0A0M9FUQ0-F1
#
_entry.id   AF-A0A0M9FUQ0-F1
#
_cell.length_a   1.000
_cell.length_b   1.000
_cell.length_c   1.000
_cell.angle_alpha   90.00
_cell.angle_beta   90.00
_cell.angle_gamma   90.00
#
_symmetry.space_group_name_H-M   'P 1'
#
loop_
_entity.id
_entity.type
_entity.pdbx_description
1 polymer ?
#
loop_
_entity_poly.entity_id
_entity_poly.type
_entity_poly.pdbx_seq_one_letter_code
_entity_poly.pdbx_strand_id
1 'polypeptide(L)'
;MSQSTEPLPVRKLCSCNAVLCSPEESTTAPGTDLFGVILLNSPANTAADFAEYVRLFQLYRGGGGGGSTTGGAAPKNTAAEGTSPYFICVDGAYAALKRYCATQAAPSATKEGAEADAADAVDSSAAVMAMRLCDVLIGDMDSLSPAQLRKVVAAAAGTADDLRAPSSTPMEGPLFHETVATIPVALLEDIRQRRTDALRRRGSPDATPTAPSVDTPVVLPIACQLSTDFHKAIALLERLRRLEQGNTETLTEDEQAAYYDKRAEEAHAAEELMKACDAQLEIACEESARLADGDAQEIERCRRLIMDVSPSTSSTVRTRVLPNVAVFGALGGRFDHEIATMVAVMRFARVFHVFVVNVYTVLFACWPDGVTQLLMPPSWSQEGNLARDLSGVEEEGTAAVEPYMSGIVPLGPLREMETTGFLWNVVKNRRGCYGGFTGVEQYRFAFDGLVSSCNKISSRLVTVDVRPTTCDTSRPSWDPQAPSANPPTMLVLGRPKAARKKVTSA
;
A
#
# COMPACT_ATOMS: atom_id res chain seq x y z
N MET A 1 -23.34 -8.39 -38.20
CA MET A 1 -22.92 -9.15 -37.01
C MET A 1 -22.02 -8.25 -36.20
N SER A 2 -22.52 -7.72 -35.09
CA SER A 2 -21.70 -6.96 -34.13
C SER A 2 -20.71 -7.95 -33.51
N GLN A 3 -19.43 -7.82 -33.85
CA GLN A 3 -18.39 -8.48 -33.08
C GLN A 3 -18.41 -7.81 -31.71
N SER A 4 -19.02 -8.49 -30.74
CA SER A 4 -18.81 -8.21 -29.33
C SER A 4 -17.33 -8.47 -29.07
N THR A 5 -16.49 -7.45 -29.19
CA THR A 5 -15.11 -7.51 -28.73
C THR A 5 -15.13 -7.71 -27.23
N GLU A 6 -14.85 -8.93 -26.78
CA GLU A 6 -14.66 -9.20 -25.37
C GLU A 6 -13.61 -8.24 -24.80
N PRO A 7 -13.83 -7.69 -23.59
CA PRO A 7 -12.88 -6.75 -22.99
C PRO A 7 -11.53 -7.45 -22.77
N LEU A 8 -10.44 -6.79 -23.20
CA LEU A 8 -9.09 -7.32 -23.00
C LEU A 8 -8.83 -7.62 -21.51
N PRO A 9 -8.15 -8.73 -21.19
CA PRO A 9 -7.69 -9.01 -19.84
C PRO A 9 -6.89 -7.85 -19.25
N VAL A 10 -6.93 -7.69 -17.93
CA VAL A 10 -6.27 -6.57 -17.26
C VAL A 10 -4.91 -6.98 -16.70
N ARG A 11 -3.95 -6.08 -16.82
CA ARG A 11 -2.67 -6.09 -16.12
C ARG A 11 -2.59 -4.96 -15.11
N LYS A 12 -2.47 -5.30 -13.83
CA LYS A 12 -2.09 -4.38 -12.75
C LYS A 12 -0.59 -4.17 -12.80
N LEU A 13 -0.16 -2.94 -13.05
CA LEU A 13 1.22 -2.52 -12.87
C LEU A 13 1.32 -1.78 -11.54
N CYS A 14 2.16 -2.28 -10.63
CA CYS A 14 2.28 -1.74 -9.28
C CYS A 14 3.73 -1.61 -8.83
N SER A 15 3.96 -0.73 -7.85
CA SER A 15 5.22 -0.58 -7.15
C SER A 15 4.95 -0.17 -5.70
N CYS A 16 5.80 -0.64 -4.80
CA CYS A 16 5.80 -0.25 -3.40
C CYS A 16 6.91 0.78 -3.08
N ASN A 17 7.54 1.37 -4.10
CA ASN A 17 8.73 2.19 -3.96
C ASN A 17 8.51 3.45 -3.09
N ALA A 18 7.31 4.02 -3.09
CA ALA A 18 6.97 5.17 -2.24
C ALA A 18 7.18 4.94 -0.73
N VAL A 19 7.14 3.67 -0.30
CA VAL A 19 7.39 3.29 1.10
C VAL A 19 8.68 2.51 1.26
N LEU A 20 9.07 1.70 0.28
CA LEU A 20 10.20 0.78 0.42
C LEU A 20 11.55 1.33 -0.03
N CYS A 21 11.58 2.39 -0.84
CA CYS A 21 12.83 3.03 -1.25
C CYS A 21 13.43 3.84 -0.10
N SER A 22 14.76 3.81 -0.01
CA SER A 22 15.47 4.75 0.85
C SER A 22 15.30 6.19 0.35
N PRO A 23 15.51 7.22 1.19
CA PRO A 23 15.48 8.62 0.74
C PRO A 23 16.47 8.95 -0.39
N GLU A 24 17.55 8.17 -0.51
CA GLU A 24 18.54 8.31 -1.58
C GLU A 24 17.99 7.71 -2.90
N GLU A 25 17.34 6.54 -2.81
CA GLU A 25 16.72 5.84 -3.94
C GLU A 25 15.42 6.49 -4.43
N SER A 26 14.71 7.21 -3.57
CA SER A 26 13.45 7.87 -3.94
C SER A 26 13.63 8.95 -5.01
N THR A 27 14.87 9.39 -5.25
CA THR A 27 15.20 10.35 -6.32
C THR A 27 15.31 9.71 -7.70
N THR A 28 15.52 8.40 -7.78
CA THR A 28 15.71 7.65 -9.04
C THR A 28 14.65 6.57 -9.25
N ALA A 29 13.94 6.16 -8.20
CA ALA A 29 12.82 5.26 -8.30
C ALA A 29 11.63 5.94 -9.00
N PRO A 30 10.89 5.22 -9.86
CA PRO A 30 9.68 5.77 -10.47
C PRO A 30 8.69 6.17 -9.39
N GLY A 31 8.19 7.41 -9.50
CA GLY A 31 7.23 7.97 -8.57
C GLY A 31 5.91 7.19 -8.64
N THR A 32 5.48 6.62 -7.52
CA THR A 32 4.12 6.14 -7.38
C THR A 32 3.53 6.76 -6.13
N ASP A 33 2.99 7.97 -6.27
CA ASP A 33 2.45 8.73 -5.14
C ASP A 33 1.42 7.95 -4.33
N LEU A 34 1.40 8.24 -3.03
CA LEU A 34 0.41 7.66 -2.12
C LEU A 34 -0.90 8.43 -2.23
N PHE A 35 -1.99 7.69 -2.35
CA PHE A 35 -3.34 8.22 -2.18
C PHE A 35 -3.76 8.26 -0.72
N GLY A 36 -3.31 7.27 0.07
CA GLY A 36 -3.62 7.20 1.50
C GLY A 36 -2.56 6.47 2.31
N VAL A 37 -2.49 6.82 3.59
CA VAL A 37 -1.67 6.19 4.62
C VAL A 37 -2.57 5.87 5.81
N ILE A 38 -2.66 4.59 6.17
CA ILE A 38 -3.49 4.09 7.26
C ILE A 38 -2.59 3.55 8.37
N LEU A 39 -2.86 3.97 9.60
CA LEU A 39 -2.27 3.40 10.80
C LEU A 39 -3.36 2.71 11.62
N LEU A 40 -3.26 1.39 11.73
CA LEU A 40 -4.10 0.58 12.60
C LEU A 40 -3.47 0.46 13.98
N ASN A 41 -4.31 0.31 15.00
CA ASN A 41 -3.84 0.01 16.34
C ASN A 41 -3.65 -1.50 16.48
N SER A 42 -2.43 -1.91 16.76
CA SER A 42 -2.10 -3.30 17.01
C SER A 42 -1.11 -3.38 18.15
N PRO A 43 -1.26 -4.37 19.05
CA PRO A 43 -0.25 -4.63 20.07
C PRO A 43 1.13 -5.00 19.47
N ALA A 44 1.17 -5.36 18.19
CA ALA A 44 2.39 -5.65 17.46
C ALA A 44 3.05 -4.42 16.82
N ASN A 45 2.42 -3.24 16.89
CA ASN A 45 3.06 -2.02 16.42
C ASN A 45 4.37 -1.79 17.17
N THR A 46 5.43 -1.61 16.39
CA THR A 46 6.75 -1.28 16.89
C THR A 46 7.03 0.22 16.72
N ALA A 47 8.07 0.72 17.39
CA ALA A 47 8.59 2.07 17.16
C ALA A 47 8.89 2.33 15.67
N ALA A 48 9.30 1.29 14.93
CA ALA A 48 9.57 1.38 13.51
C ALA A 48 8.32 1.67 12.67
N ASP A 49 7.16 1.12 13.03
CA ASP A 49 5.91 1.36 12.30
C ASP A 49 5.43 2.81 12.50
N PHE A 50 5.55 3.33 13.73
CA PHE A 50 5.26 4.74 14.00
C PHE A 50 6.26 5.69 13.36
N ALA A 51 7.56 5.37 13.39
CA ALA A 51 8.60 6.15 12.73
C ALA A 51 8.32 6.27 11.23
N GLU A 52 7.95 5.16 10.58
CA GLU A 52 7.67 5.12 9.15
C GLU A 52 6.41 5.93 8.80
N TYR A 53 5.35 5.83 9.61
CA TYR A 53 4.17 6.67 9.46
C TYR A 53 4.51 8.17 9.57
N VAL A 54 5.29 8.55 10.59
CA VAL A 54 5.73 9.95 10.79
C VAL A 54 6.63 10.41 9.65
N ARG A 55 7.54 9.56 9.18
CA ARG A 55 8.40 9.85 8.02
C ARG A 55 7.58 10.16 6.79
N LEU A 56 6.56 9.35 6.48
CA LEU A 56 5.66 9.60 5.36
C LEU A 56 4.85 10.89 5.58
N PHE A 57 4.36 11.12 6.80
CA PHE A 57 3.67 12.36 7.14
C PHE A 57 4.56 13.59 6.87
N GLN A 58 5.80 13.59 7.37
CA GLN A 58 6.75 14.68 7.15
C GLN A 58 7.14 14.81 5.67
N LEU A 59 7.32 13.70 4.95
CA LEU A 59 7.64 13.72 3.53
C LEU A 59 6.55 14.42 2.70
N TYR A 60 5.28 14.12 2.99
CA TYR A 60 4.14 14.59 2.21
C TYR A 60 3.48 15.88 2.74
N ARG A 61 3.66 16.20 4.02
CA ARG A 61 3.04 17.36 4.71
C ARG A 61 4.03 18.35 5.27
N GLY A 62 5.29 17.96 5.47
CA GLY A 62 6.34 18.83 5.98
C GLY A 62 6.62 19.97 5.01
N GLY A 63 6.33 21.19 5.43
CA GLY A 63 6.90 22.40 4.81
C GLY A 63 8.42 22.38 5.00
N GLY A 64 9.17 22.83 4.00
CA GLY A 64 10.63 22.76 3.95
C GLY A 64 11.40 23.62 4.97
N GLY A 65 11.01 23.64 6.23
CA GLY A 65 11.69 24.37 7.29
C GLY A 65 11.68 23.62 8.61
N GLY A 66 12.85 23.14 9.04
CA GLY A 66 13.10 22.75 10.43
C GLY A 66 13.73 21.37 10.62
N GLY A 67 15.06 21.31 10.57
CA GLY A 67 15.83 20.39 11.42
C GLY A 67 15.96 18.93 11.00
N SER A 68 16.33 18.64 9.75
CA SER A 68 17.09 17.40 9.51
C SER A 68 18.56 17.67 9.78
N THR A 69 19.11 17.11 10.86
CA THR A 69 20.54 17.09 11.17
C THR A 69 21.32 16.13 10.27
N THR A 70 20.66 15.49 9.30
CA THR A 70 21.31 14.71 8.24
C THR A 70 21.00 15.40 6.91
N GLY A 71 22.03 16.03 6.34
CA GLY A 71 21.99 16.89 5.15
C GLY A 71 21.64 16.19 3.84
N GLY A 72 20.50 15.50 3.79
CA GLY A 72 19.86 15.09 2.55
C GLY A 72 18.94 16.19 2.07
N ALA A 73 19.15 16.67 0.84
CA ALA A 73 18.19 17.51 0.15
C ALA A 73 16.80 16.87 0.23
N ALA A 74 15.77 17.66 0.55
CA ALA A 74 14.39 17.18 0.48
C ALA A 74 14.18 16.51 -0.88
N PRO A 75 13.66 15.27 -0.94
CA PRO A 75 13.49 14.59 -2.20
C PRO A 75 12.65 15.48 -3.11
N LYS A 76 13.18 15.73 -4.30
CA LYS A 76 12.49 16.44 -5.37
C LYS A 76 11.22 15.66 -5.70
N ASN A 77 10.11 15.99 -5.06
CA ASN A 77 8.77 15.72 -5.61
C ASN A 77 8.65 16.60 -6.86
N THR A 78 9.29 16.19 -7.94
CA THR A 78 9.31 16.93 -9.21
C THR A 78 8.03 16.74 -10.04
N ALA A 79 7.08 15.90 -9.62
CA ALA A 79 5.98 15.48 -10.49
C ALA A 79 4.54 15.65 -9.95
N ALA A 80 4.30 16.20 -8.75
CA ALA A 80 2.91 16.46 -8.33
C ALA A 80 2.76 17.74 -7.52
N GLU A 81 2.58 18.85 -8.21
CA GLU A 81 1.91 20.05 -7.67
C GLU A 81 0.42 19.77 -7.29
N GLY A 82 -0.09 18.53 -7.41
CA GLY A 82 -1.52 18.25 -7.40
C GLY A 82 -2.10 17.46 -6.20
N THR A 83 -1.35 16.58 -5.52
CA THR A 83 -1.99 15.61 -4.60
C THR A 83 -1.12 15.22 -3.40
N SER A 84 -1.67 15.36 -2.20
CA SER A 84 -1.10 14.86 -0.95
C SER A 84 -1.92 13.63 -0.49
N PRO A 85 -1.35 12.60 0.14
CA PRO A 85 -2.11 11.47 0.66
C PRO A 85 -3.03 11.86 1.82
N TYR A 86 -4.14 11.13 1.96
CA TYR A 86 -4.96 11.12 3.17
C TYR A 86 -4.27 10.32 4.28
N PHE A 87 -4.19 10.87 5.48
CA PHE A 87 -3.67 10.20 6.68
C PHE A 87 -4.82 9.79 7.59
N ILE A 88 -4.96 8.49 7.84
CA ILE A 88 -6.06 7.93 8.63
C ILE A 88 -5.48 7.13 9.79
N CYS A 89 -5.90 7.44 11.01
CA CYS A 89 -5.61 6.64 12.18
C CYS A 89 -6.87 5.87 12.61
N VAL A 90 -6.68 4.61 13.00
CA VAL A 90 -7.77 3.67 13.25
C VAL A 90 -7.66 3.04 14.64
N ASP A 91 -8.78 2.79 15.30
CA ASP A 91 -8.90 1.96 16.52
C ASP A 91 -7.99 2.42 17.68
N GLY A 92 -7.87 3.74 17.90
CA GLY A 92 -7.01 4.28 18.97
C GLY A 92 -5.53 4.38 18.62
N ALA A 93 -5.12 4.06 17.38
CA ALA A 93 -3.75 4.21 16.90
C ALA A 93 -3.21 5.63 17.09
N TYR A 94 -4.08 6.63 16.96
CA TYR A 94 -3.71 8.03 17.15
C TYR A 94 -3.20 8.33 18.56
N ALA A 95 -3.79 7.70 19.59
CA ALA A 95 -3.30 7.87 20.97
C ALA A 95 -1.92 7.25 21.15
N ALA A 96 -1.67 6.08 20.55
CA ALA A 96 -0.36 5.44 20.56
C ALA A 96 0.69 6.27 19.80
N LEU A 97 0.32 6.80 18.63
CA LEU A 97 1.17 7.69 17.83
C LEU A 97 1.55 8.95 18.60
N LYS A 98 0.61 9.60 19.28
CA LYS A 98 0.89 10.75 20.14
C LYS A 98 1.89 10.43 21.25
N ARG A 99 1.75 9.28 21.91
CA ARG A 99 2.70 8.84 22.94
C ARG A 99 4.09 8.58 22.37
N TYR A 100 4.17 7.98 21.18
CA TYR A 100 5.42 7.77 20.47
C TYR A 100 6.12 9.11 20.20
N CYS A 101 5.42 10.08 19.61
CA CYS A 101 5.98 11.40 19.32
C CYS A 101 6.42 12.15 20.60
N ALA A 102 5.63 12.09 21.67
CA ALA A 102 6.00 12.70 22.96
C ALA A 102 7.28 12.07 23.54
N THR A 103 7.43 10.74 23.41
CA THR A 103 8.63 10.03 23.87
C THR A 103 9.86 10.42 23.06
N GLN A 104 9.71 10.66 21.75
CA GLN A 104 10.80 11.09 20.88
C GLN A 104 11.21 12.55 21.10
N ALA A 105 10.31 13.41 21.59
CA ALA A 105 10.61 14.82 21.89
C ALA A 105 11.31 15.03 23.25
N ALA A 106 11.18 14.09 24.19
CA ALA A 106 11.74 14.20 25.54
C ALA A 106 13.29 14.22 25.63
N PRO A 107 14.06 13.46 24.83
CA PRO A 107 15.53 13.40 24.95
C PRO A 107 16.26 14.65 24.45
N SER A 108 15.63 15.46 23.59
CA SER A 108 16.21 16.71 23.07
C SER A 108 16.24 17.86 24.08
N ALA A 109 15.46 17.78 25.16
CA ALA A 109 15.36 18.86 26.16
C ALA A 109 16.45 18.81 27.26
N THR A 110 17.29 17.77 27.31
CA THR A 110 18.21 17.51 28.44
C THR A 110 19.70 17.66 28.12
N LYS A 111 20.07 18.18 26.93
CA LYS A 111 21.49 18.30 26.53
C LYS A 111 22.05 19.69 26.28
N GLU A 112 21.26 20.76 26.37
CA GLU A 112 21.81 22.13 26.32
C GLU A 112 21.49 22.88 27.61
N GLY A 113 22.50 23.02 28.46
CA GLY A 113 22.47 23.98 29.55
C GLY A 113 22.79 25.37 29.02
N ALA A 114 21.84 26.30 29.13
CA ALA A 114 22.08 27.71 29.42
C ALA A 114 20.72 28.40 29.64
N GLU A 115 20.75 29.38 30.54
CA GLU A 115 19.63 30.14 31.08
C GLU A 115 18.77 30.87 30.03
N ALA A 116 17.51 31.13 30.44
CA ALA A 116 16.52 32.09 29.93
C ALA A 116 15.47 31.62 28.89
N ASP A 117 14.20 31.66 29.32
CA ASP A 117 12.96 31.85 28.55
C ASP A 117 12.63 30.95 27.35
N ALA A 118 12.93 29.65 27.43
CA ALA A 118 12.63 28.66 26.38
C ALA A 118 11.60 27.57 26.76
N ALA A 119 10.85 27.74 27.86
CA ALA A 119 9.90 26.71 28.33
C ALA A 119 8.57 26.66 27.54
N ASP A 120 8.12 27.76 26.93
CA ASP A 120 6.82 27.80 26.22
C ASP A 120 6.91 27.48 24.71
N ALA A 121 8.09 27.62 24.10
CA ALA A 121 8.25 27.49 22.63
C ALA A 121 8.46 26.04 22.16
N VAL A 122 9.13 25.20 22.95
CA VAL A 122 9.44 23.80 22.58
C VAL A 122 8.25 22.88 22.85
N ASP A 123 7.49 23.14 23.92
CA ASP A 123 6.26 22.39 24.25
C ASP A 123 5.15 22.63 23.21
N SER A 124 5.08 23.86 22.68
CA SER A 124 4.12 24.24 21.64
C SER A 124 4.38 23.55 20.30
N SER A 125 5.64 23.40 19.85
CA SER A 125 5.94 22.82 18.53
C SER A 125 5.68 21.31 18.47
N ALA A 126 6.07 20.57 19.52
CA ALA A 126 5.82 19.12 19.61
C ALA A 126 4.33 18.81 19.81
N ALA A 127 3.62 19.59 20.63
CA ALA A 127 2.18 19.45 20.83
C ALA A 127 1.37 19.83 19.57
N VAL A 128 1.79 20.88 18.84
CA VAL A 128 1.16 21.31 17.58
C VAL A 128 1.41 20.30 16.46
N MET A 129 2.60 19.69 16.38
CA MET A 129 2.85 18.56 15.48
C MET A 129 1.96 17.37 15.84
N ALA A 130 1.83 17.04 17.14
CA ALA A 130 1.06 15.89 17.61
C ALA A 130 -0.45 16.00 17.35
N MET A 131 -1.02 17.21 17.26
CA MET A 131 -2.44 17.41 16.91
C MET A 131 -2.74 17.24 15.41
N ARG A 132 -1.72 17.26 14.54
CA ARG A 132 -1.88 17.34 13.08
C ARG A 132 -1.60 16.03 12.34
N LEU A 133 -1.26 14.94 13.04
CA LEU A 133 -0.69 13.72 12.44
C LEU A 133 -1.67 12.87 11.61
N CYS A 134 -2.94 13.26 11.51
CA CYS A 134 -3.90 12.59 10.63
C CYS A 134 -5.03 13.54 10.19
N ASP A 135 -5.65 13.23 9.05
CA ASP A 135 -6.84 13.92 8.56
C ASP A 135 -8.11 13.34 9.23
N VAL A 136 -8.12 12.03 9.50
CA VAL A 136 -9.29 11.28 9.96
C VAL A 136 -8.96 10.31 11.09
N LEU A 137 -9.85 10.24 12.09
CA LEU A 137 -9.90 9.19 13.11
C LEU A 137 -11.12 8.30 12.88
N ILE A 138 -10.88 7.01 12.69
CA ILE A 138 -11.92 5.97 12.69
C ILE A 138 -11.71 5.14 13.94
N GLY A 139 -12.76 4.72 14.61
CA GLY A 139 -12.62 3.76 15.70
C GLY A 139 -13.90 3.04 16.01
N ASP A 140 -13.72 1.84 16.58
CA ASP A 140 -14.75 1.12 17.30
C ASP A 140 -15.20 1.96 18.50
N MET A 141 -16.32 2.64 18.30
CA MET A 141 -16.97 3.43 19.34
C MET A 141 -18.23 2.75 19.85
N ASP A 142 -18.39 1.44 19.56
CA ASP A 142 -19.54 0.65 19.99
C ASP A 142 -19.53 0.44 21.51
N SER A 143 -18.35 0.54 22.12
CA SER A 143 -18.14 0.48 23.58
C SER A 143 -18.29 1.84 24.28
N LEU A 144 -18.41 2.94 23.52
CA LEU A 144 -18.46 4.29 24.07
C LEU A 144 -19.89 4.80 24.16
N SER A 145 -20.32 5.14 25.38
CA SER A 145 -21.57 5.88 25.57
C SER A 145 -21.52 7.22 24.82
N PRO A 146 -22.67 7.79 24.39
CA PRO A 146 -22.73 9.10 23.75
C PRO A 146 -22.06 10.25 24.55
N ALA A 147 -21.90 10.09 25.86
CA ALA A 147 -21.17 11.03 26.73
C ALA A 147 -19.65 10.84 26.65
N GLN A 148 -19.15 9.59 26.57
CA GLN A 148 -17.74 9.30 26.35
C GLN A 148 -17.31 9.67 24.93
N LEU A 149 -18.19 9.48 23.94
CA LEU A 149 -17.99 9.93 22.57
C LEU A 149 -17.74 11.43 22.50
N ARG A 150 -18.60 12.22 23.15
CA ARG A 150 -18.46 13.68 23.23
C ARG A 150 -17.16 14.08 23.92
N LYS A 151 -16.70 13.31 24.91
CA LYS A 151 -15.37 13.50 25.53
C LYS A 151 -14.23 13.16 24.58
N VAL A 152 -14.34 12.10 23.77
CA VAL A 152 -13.32 11.73 22.78
C VAL A 152 -13.27 12.76 21.65
N VAL A 153 -14.42 13.24 21.18
CA VAL A 153 -14.51 14.32 20.18
C VAL A 153 -13.94 15.62 20.76
N ALA A 154 -14.27 15.99 22.00
CA ALA A 154 -13.71 17.17 22.68
C ALA A 154 -12.20 17.02 22.97
N ALA A 155 -11.73 15.83 23.33
CA ALA A 155 -10.32 15.55 23.59
C ALA A 155 -9.49 15.49 22.29
N ALA A 156 -10.07 14.98 21.20
CA ALA A 156 -9.48 15.07 19.87
C ALA A 156 -9.39 16.53 19.42
N ALA A 157 -10.40 17.35 19.77
CA ALA A 157 -10.45 18.79 19.54
C ALA A 157 -9.48 19.64 20.38
N GLY A 158 -8.69 19.03 21.26
CA GLY A 158 -7.75 19.74 22.12
C GLY A 158 -8.42 20.64 23.16
N THR A 159 -9.75 20.59 23.31
CA THR A 159 -10.48 21.37 24.32
C THR A 159 -10.51 20.57 25.62
N ALA A 160 -9.38 20.53 26.32
CA ALA A 160 -9.29 19.81 27.59
C ALA A 160 -9.79 20.63 28.81
N ASP A 161 -10.03 21.94 28.71
CA ASP A 161 -10.18 22.76 29.93
C ASP A 161 -11.28 23.83 29.97
N ASP A 162 -12.27 23.82 29.07
CA ASP A 162 -13.42 24.71 29.22
C ASP A 162 -14.75 23.98 29.06
N LEU A 163 -15.28 23.51 30.19
CA LEU A 163 -16.68 23.08 30.35
C LEU A 163 -17.66 24.27 30.31
N ARG A 164 -17.41 25.26 29.44
CA ARG A 164 -18.42 26.24 29.06
C ARG A 164 -18.98 25.83 27.71
N ALA A 165 -20.25 25.42 27.76
CA ALA A 165 -21.04 25.02 26.61
C ALA A 165 -20.74 25.88 25.37
N PRO A 166 -20.21 25.29 24.28
CA PRO A 166 -20.04 26.04 23.04
C PRO A 166 -21.41 26.42 22.52
N SER A 167 -21.65 27.72 22.37
CA SER A 167 -22.83 28.31 21.74
C SER A 167 -22.75 28.22 20.22
N SER A 168 -22.35 27.08 19.67
CA SER A 168 -22.49 26.77 18.26
C SER A 168 -23.61 25.75 18.11
N THR A 169 -24.52 26.07 17.21
CA THR A 169 -25.67 25.25 16.79
C THR A 169 -25.33 23.75 16.83
N PRO A 170 -26.16 22.92 17.50
CA PRO A 170 -25.94 21.49 17.50
C PRO A 170 -25.96 21.05 16.03
N MET A 171 -24.90 20.36 15.57
CA MET A 171 -24.99 19.63 14.30
C MET A 171 -26.16 18.65 14.44
N GLU A 172 -27.29 18.98 13.84
CA GLU A 172 -28.42 18.08 13.65
C GLU A 172 -27.98 16.96 12.70
N GLY A 173 -27.35 15.94 13.27
CA GLY A 173 -26.92 14.75 12.58
C GLY A 173 -26.81 13.60 13.58
N PRO A 174 -26.99 12.34 13.15
CA PRO A 174 -26.79 11.22 14.03
C PRO A 174 -25.33 11.24 14.53
N LEU A 175 -25.15 11.05 15.83
CA LEU A 175 -23.84 10.92 16.49
C LEU A 175 -23.01 9.75 15.96
N PHE A 176 -23.61 8.87 15.15
CA PHE A 176 -22.99 7.69 14.57
C PHE A 176 -23.40 7.56 13.10
N HIS A 177 -22.47 7.10 12.28
CA HIS A 177 -22.76 6.60 10.95
C HIS A 177 -22.95 5.09 11.02
N GLU A 178 -24.10 4.59 10.54
CA GLU A 178 -24.34 3.14 10.48
C GLU A 178 -23.30 2.43 9.62
N THR A 179 -22.90 3.02 8.50
CA THR A 179 -21.87 2.49 7.60
C THR A 179 -21.07 3.64 7.00
N VAL A 180 -19.94 3.33 6.36
CA VAL A 180 -19.17 4.34 5.60
C VAL A 180 -20.02 4.99 4.52
N ALA A 181 -21.01 4.29 3.95
CA ALA A 181 -21.90 4.80 2.91
C ALA A 181 -22.84 5.90 3.40
N THR A 182 -23.15 5.96 4.70
CA THR A 182 -24.05 6.97 5.29
C THR A 182 -23.34 8.25 5.70
N ILE A 183 -22.02 8.32 5.56
CA ILE A 183 -21.25 9.56 5.80
C ILE A 183 -21.72 10.65 4.80
N PRO A 184 -22.15 11.84 5.25
CA PRO A 184 -22.57 12.91 4.36
C PRO A 184 -21.44 13.40 3.45
N VAL A 185 -21.79 13.82 2.23
CA VAL A 185 -20.82 14.40 1.27
C VAL A 185 -20.13 15.64 1.87
N ALA A 186 -20.84 16.45 2.64
CA ALA A 186 -20.26 17.61 3.32
C ALA A 186 -19.08 17.23 4.23
N LEU A 187 -19.15 16.10 4.94
CA LEU A 187 -18.06 15.65 5.80
C LEU A 187 -16.88 15.09 5.00
N LEU A 188 -17.15 14.45 3.85
CA LEU A 188 -16.09 14.04 2.91
C LEU A 188 -15.38 15.25 2.31
N GLU A 189 -16.13 16.31 2.02
CA GLU A 189 -15.59 17.59 1.55
C GLU A 189 -14.70 18.26 2.61
N ASP A 190 -15.10 18.23 3.89
CA ASP A 190 -14.26 18.72 4.98
C ASP A 190 -12.93 17.96 5.06
N ILE A 191 -12.96 16.63 4.93
CA ILE A 191 -11.76 15.78 4.90
C ILE A 191 -10.88 16.12 3.69
N ARG A 192 -11.47 16.30 2.50
CA ARG A 192 -10.76 16.71 1.29
C ARG A 192 -10.11 18.09 1.46
N GLN A 193 -10.85 19.05 2.01
CA GLN A 193 -10.40 20.42 2.21
C GLN A 193 -9.18 20.48 3.15
N ARG A 194 -9.18 19.70 4.23
CA ARG A 194 -8.02 19.58 5.14
C ARG A 194 -6.76 19.13 4.44
N ARG A 195 -6.87 18.10 3.60
CA ARG A 195 -5.75 17.61 2.81
C ARG A 195 -5.24 18.69 1.85
N THR A 196 -6.13 19.42 1.19
CA THR A 196 -5.78 20.53 0.30
C THR A 196 -5.11 21.68 1.07
N ASP A 197 -5.61 22.03 2.25
CA ASP A 197 -5.04 23.10 3.07
C ASP A 197 -3.65 22.76 3.59
N ALA A 198 -3.44 21.52 4.03
CA ALA A 198 -2.11 21.06 4.40
C ALA A 198 -1.13 21.06 3.21
N LEU A 199 -1.59 20.77 1.99
CA LEU A 199 -0.77 20.93 0.78
C LEU A 199 -0.45 22.41 0.48
N ARG A 200 -1.42 23.31 0.63
CA ARG A 200 -1.20 24.77 0.47
C ARG A 200 -0.18 25.32 1.46
N ARG A 201 -0.26 24.90 2.74
CA ARG A 201 0.71 25.30 3.78
C ARG A 201 2.15 24.89 3.43
N ARG A 202 2.34 23.75 2.78
CA ARG A 202 3.65 23.30 2.28
C ARG A 202 4.25 24.28 1.26
N GLY A 203 3.42 24.86 0.38
CA GLY A 203 3.84 25.79 -0.65
C GLY A 203 4.04 27.25 -0.18
N SER A 204 3.52 27.61 1.00
CA SER A 204 3.62 28.95 1.56
C SER A 204 3.90 28.90 3.07
N PRO A 205 5.16 28.68 3.49
CA PRO A 205 5.54 28.57 4.90
C PRO A 205 5.24 29.84 5.74
N ASP A 206 5.08 31.00 5.09
CA ASP A 206 4.72 32.28 5.73
C ASP A 206 3.20 32.54 5.83
N ALA A 207 2.36 31.60 5.35
CA ALA A 207 0.92 31.76 5.47
C ALA A 207 0.51 31.63 6.95
N THR A 208 0.06 32.75 7.53
CA THR A 208 -0.47 32.78 8.90
C THR A 208 -1.62 31.76 9.04
N PRO A 209 -1.68 31.00 10.16
CA PRO A 209 -2.76 30.03 10.38
C PRO A 209 -4.11 30.75 10.33
N THR A 210 -4.85 30.58 9.25
CA THR A 210 -6.19 31.15 9.14
C THR A 210 -7.13 30.22 9.91
N ALA A 211 -7.46 30.64 11.14
CA ALA A 211 -8.38 30.03 12.10
C ALA A 211 -7.93 28.71 12.79
N PRO A 212 -8.17 28.58 14.12
CA PRO A 212 -7.75 27.43 14.93
C PRO A 212 -8.60 26.15 14.78
N SER A 213 -9.65 26.14 13.95
CA SER A 213 -10.56 24.98 13.83
C SER A 213 -10.06 23.85 12.90
N VAL A 214 -8.99 24.07 12.14
CA VAL A 214 -8.54 23.15 11.07
C VAL A 214 -7.52 22.10 11.57
N ASP A 215 -7.05 22.21 12.81
CA ASP A 215 -5.90 21.43 13.31
C ASP A 215 -6.26 20.14 14.07
N THR A 216 -7.55 19.87 14.28
CA THR A 216 -8.05 18.66 14.96
C THR A 216 -8.50 17.62 13.95
N PRO A 217 -8.14 16.33 13.96
CA PRO A 217 -8.61 15.38 12.95
C PRO A 217 -10.14 15.18 12.94
N VAL A 218 -10.71 14.83 11.77
CA VAL A 218 -12.15 14.52 11.66
C VAL A 218 -12.42 13.18 12.34
N VAL A 219 -13.25 13.18 13.38
CA VAL A 219 -13.64 11.95 14.09
C VAL A 219 -14.87 11.35 13.43
N LEU A 220 -14.75 10.12 12.95
CA LEU A 220 -15.81 9.36 12.29
C LEU A 220 -16.28 8.19 13.17
N PRO A 221 -17.34 8.40 13.99
CA PRO A 221 -18.05 7.31 14.67
C PRO A 221 -18.76 6.41 13.64
N ILE A 222 -18.30 5.17 13.46
CA ILE A 222 -18.95 4.22 12.53
C ILE A 222 -19.31 2.92 13.25
N ALA A 223 -20.61 2.71 13.45
CA ALA A 223 -21.16 1.66 14.32
C ALA A 223 -21.26 0.25 13.70
N CYS A 224 -20.81 0.06 12.46
CA CYS A 224 -20.94 -1.23 11.78
C CYS A 224 -20.06 -2.31 12.42
N GLN A 225 -20.67 -3.24 13.18
CA GLN A 225 -20.02 -4.41 13.77
C GLN A 225 -19.63 -5.50 12.76
N LEU A 226 -20.22 -5.48 11.57
CA LEU A 226 -20.00 -6.51 10.54
C LEU A 226 -18.73 -6.24 9.70
N SER A 227 -18.13 -5.04 9.82
CA SER A 227 -16.93 -4.65 9.10
C SER A 227 -15.83 -4.25 10.06
N THR A 228 -14.59 -4.66 9.79
CA THR A 228 -13.43 -4.19 10.56
C THR A 228 -13.16 -2.72 10.32
N ASP A 229 -12.54 -2.05 11.29
CA ASP A 229 -12.22 -0.62 11.11
C ASP A 229 -11.23 -0.38 9.96
N PHE A 230 -10.38 -1.35 9.66
CA PHE A 230 -9.54 -1.31 8.46
C PHE A 230 -10.38 -1.30 7.17
N HIS A 231 -11.40 -2.15 7.07
CA HIS A 231 -12.34 -2.11 5.95
C HIS A 231 -13.01 -0.75 5.85
N LYS A 232 -13.46 -0.18 6.99
CA LYS A 232 -14.09 1.14 7.04
C LYS A 232 -13.14 2.23 6.51
N ALA A 233 -11.86 2.16 6.86
CA ALA A 233 -10.83 3.10 6.38
C ALA A 233 -10.62 3.04 4.86
N ILE A 234 -10.52 1.85 4.28
CA ILE A 234 -10.36 1.71 2.82
C ILE A 234 -11.64 2.13 2.07
N ALA A 235 -12.82 1.77 2.58
CA ALA A 235 -14.09 2.21 2.01
C ALA A 235 -14.24 3.75 2.07
N LEU A 236 -13.70 4.40 3.11
CA LEU A 236 -13.67 5.86 3.18
C LEU A 236 -12.77 6.45 2.10
N LEU A 237 -11.56 5.90 1.92
CA LEU A 237 -10.65 6.31 0.84
C LEU A 237 -11.30 6.13 -0.54
N GLU A 238 -12.05 5.05 -0.75
CA GLU A 238 -12.80 4.85 -1.99
C GLU A 238 -13.82 5.97 -2.22
N ARG A 239 -14.61 6.33 -1.20
CA ARG A 239 -15.57 7.45 -1.30
C ARG A 239 -14.87 8.79 -1.57
N LEU A 240 -13.73 9.05 -0.92
CA LEU A 240 -12.94 10.25 -1.16
C LEU A 240 -12.40 10.29 -2.59
N ARG A 241 -11.93 9.15 -3.12
CA ARG A 241 -11.50 9.05 -4.52
C ARG A 241 -12.65 9.34 -5.50
N ARG A 242 -13.84 8.79 -5.24
CA ARG A 242 -15.01 9.06 -6.07
C ARG A 242 -15.41 10.53 -6.02
N LEU A 243 -15.35 11.15 -4.84
CA LEU A 243 -15.58 12.59 -4.66
C LEU A 243 -14.60 13.43 -5.50
N GLU A 244 -13.31 13.07 -5.52
CA GLU A 244 -12.31 13.72 -6.38
C GLU A 244 -12.61 13.58 -7.87
N GLN A 245 -13.24 12.48 -8.26
CA GLN A 245 -13.67 12.20 -9.64
C GLN A 245 -15.05 12.82 -9.97
N GLY A 246 -15.60 13.64 -9.07
CA GLY A 246 -16.89 14.31 -9.22
C GLY A 246 -18.11 13.40 -9.00
N ASN A 247 -17.93 12.19 -8.45
CA ASN A 247 -19.01 11.28 -8.14
C ASN A 247 -19.32 11.28 -6.64
N THR A 248 -20.51 11.77 -6.29
CA THR A 248 -21.02 11.85 -4.91
C THR A 248 -22.00 10.74 -4.54
N GLU A 249 -22.39 9.89 -5.51
CA GLU A 249 -23.39 8.85 -5.33
C GLU A 249 -22.87 7.74 -4.41
N THR A 250 -23.79 7.05 -3.73
CA THR A 250 -23.46 5.81 -3.02
C THR A 250 -23.69 4.66 -3.99
N LEU A 251 -22.65 3.89 -4.25
CA LEU A 251 -22.69 2.75 -5.16
C LEU A 251 -22.72 1.45 -4.37
N THR A 252 -23.51 0.48 -4.82
CA THR A 252 -23.44 -0.93 -4.41
C THR A 252 -22.11 -1.58 -4.84
N GLU A 253 -21.79 -2.76 -4.33
CA GLU A 253 -20.53 -3.45 -4.68
C GLU A 253 -20.39 -3.71 -6.19
N ASP A 254 -21.49 -4.14 -6.84
CA ASP A 254 -21.52 -4.41 -8.28
C ASP A 254 -21.35 -3.11 -9.09
N GLU A 255 -22.00 -2.04 -8.65
CA GLU A 255 -21.86 -0.72 -9.28
C GLU A 255 -20.45 -0.14 -9.09
N GLN A 256 -19.81 -0.37 -7.95
CA GLN A 256 -18.42 0.02 -7.70
C GLN A 256 -17.48 -0.74 -8.65
N ALA A 257 -17.63 -2.06 -8.76
CA ALA A 257 -16.85 -2.87 -9.68
C ALA A 257 -17.01 -2.36 -11.13
N ALA A 258 -18.25 -2.14 -11.56
CA ALA A 258 -18.55 -1.61 -12.90
C ALA A 258 -18.01 -0.18 -13.11
N TYR A 259 -18.07 0.66 -12.08
CA TYR A 259 -17.57 2.04 -12.11
C TYR A 259 -16.06 2.08 -12.38
N TYR A 260 -15.27 1.29 -11.63
CA TYR A 260 -13.83 1.21 -11.82
C TYR A 260 -13.45 0.43 -13.07
N ASP A 261 -14.30 -0.47 -13.57
CA ASP A 261 -14.06 -1.15 -14.85
C ASP A 261 -14.21 -0.21 -16.07
N LYS A 262 -15.07 0.81 -15.97
CA LYS A 262 -15.29 1.82 -17.00
C LYS A 262 -14.30 2.99 -16.97
N ARG A 263 -13.89 3.47 -15.79
CA ARG A 263 -12.93 4.59 -15.64
C ARG A 263 -11.49 4.06 -15.62
N ALA A 264 -10.87 3.95 -16.79
CA ALA A 264 -9.56 3.32 -16.97
C ALA A 264 -8.36 4.28 -17.03
N GLU A 265 -8.53 5.59 -16.80
CA GLU A 265 -7.49 6.57 -17.15
C GLU A 265 -7.18 7.54 -16.00
N GLU A 266 -6.17 7.23 -15.20
CA GLU A 266 -5.40 8.23 -14.44
C GLU A 266 -4.06 8.37 -15.20
N ALA A 267 -3.98 9.37 -16.08
CA ALA A 267 -3.09 9.34 -17.24
C ALA A 267 -1.60 9.61 -16.96
N HIS A 268 -1.25 10.40 -15.94
CA HIS A 268 0.13 10.87 -15.81
C HIS A 268 1.04 9.98 -14.94
N ALA A 269 0.60 9.60 -13.74
CA ALA A 269 1.37 8.70 -12.87
C ALA A 269 1.48 7.28 -13.46
N ALA A 270 0.48 6.87 -14.24
CA ALA A 270 0.53 5.62 -14.99
C ALA A 270 1.64 5.63 -16.05
N GLU A 271 1.87 6.76 -16.72
CA GLU A 271 2.86 6.88 -17.79
C GLU A 271 4.30 6.73 -17.27
N GLU A 272 4.64 7.37 -16.14
CA GLU A 272 5.98 7.24 -15.54
C GLU A 272 6.29 5.80 -15.12
N LEU A 273 5.33 5.14 -14.45
CA LEU A 273 5.50 3.76 -14.02
C LEU A 273 5.55 2.80 -15.22
N MET A 274 4.77 3.04 -16.27
CA MET A 274 4.83 2.27 -17.51
C MET A 274 6.20 2.41 -18.18
N LYS A 275 6.72 3.62 -18.35
CA LYS A 275 8.07 3.87 -18.90
C LYS A 275 9.15 3.18 -18.07
N ALA A 276 9.06 3.25 -16.75
CA ALA A 276 10.02 2.61 -15.87
C ALA A 276 9.94 1.08 -15.96
N CYS A 277 8.74 0.52 -16.08
CA CYS A 277 8.55 -0.91 -16.33
C CYS A 277 9.16 -1.33 -17.68
N ASP A 278 8.88 -0.58 -18.75
CA ASP A 278 9.40 -0.83 -20.10
C ASP A 278 10.94 -0.82 -20.10
N ALA A 279 11.55 0.11 -19.38
CA ALA A 279 13.00 0.21 -19.23
C ALA A 279 13.63 -1.01 -18.51
N GLN A 280 12.84 -1.80 -17.77
CA GLN A 280 13.33 -3.01 -17.08
C GLN A 280 13.07 -4.31 -17.86
N LEU A 281 12.37 -4.29 -19.00
CA LEU A 281 11.94 -5.52 -19.68
C LEU A 281 13.12 -6.39 -20.14
N GLU A 282 14.08 -5.80 -20.85
CA GLU A 282 15.24 -6.57 -21.36
C GLU A 282 16.14 -7.02 -20.21
N ILE A 283 16.32 -6.18 -19.17
CA ILE A 283 17.07 -6.56 -17.96
C ILE A 283 16.41 -7.76 -17.28
N ALA A 284 15.08 -7.76 -17.14
CA ALA A 284 14.33 -8.87 -16.55
C ALA A 284 14.42 -10.16 -17.39
N CYS A 285 14.46 -10.04 -18.73
CA CYS A 285 14.70 -11.16 -19.62
C CYS A 285 16.12 -11.74 -19.44
N GLU A 286 17.14 -10.89 -19.34
CA GLU A 286 18.53 -11.31 -19.09
C GLU A 286 18.71 -11.94 -17.70
N GLU A 287 18.07 -11.38 -16.66
CA GLU A 287 18.03 -11.97 -15.31
C GLU A 287 17.38 -13.35 -15.32
N SER A 288 16.23 -13.50 -15.99
CA SER A 288 15.56 -14.79 -16.16
C SER A 288 16.45 -15.79 -16.91
N ALA A 289 17.17 -15.32 -17.94
CA ALA A 289 18.05 -16.18 -18.72
C ALA A 289 19.24 -16.70 -17.92
N ARG A 290 19.81 -15.87 -17.05
CA ARG A 290 20.88 -16.27 -16.14
C ARG A 290 20.42 -17.33 -15.14
N LEU A 291 19.19 -17.22 -14.64
CA LEU A 291 18.63 -18.15 -13.65
C LEU A 291 18.23 -19.50 -14.24
N ALA A 292 17.87 -19.53 -15.51
CA ALA A 292 17.50 -20.74 -16.22
C ALA A 292 18.69 -21.69 -16.46
N ASP A 293 19.93 -21.28 -16.15
CA ASP A 293 21.16 -22.09 -16.25
C ASP A 293 21.31 -22.83 -17.59
N GLY A 294 20.98 -22.14 -18.68
CA GLY A 294 21.07 -22.68 -20.04
C GLY A 294 19.86 -23.49 -20.52
N ASP A 295 18.80 -23.63 -19.71
CA ASP A 295 17.53 -24.21 -20.16
C ASP A 295 16.82 -23.28 -21.16
N ALA A 296 17.04 -23.53 -22.45
CA ALA A 296 16.46 -22.74 -23.53
C ALA A 296 14.92 -22.66 -23.49
N GLN A 297 14.24 -23.66 -22.95
CA GLN A 297 12.77 -23.64 -22.85
C GLN A 297 12.31 -22.70 -21.75
N GLU A 298 12.95 -22.71 -20.58
CA GLU A 298 12.66 -21.79 -19.48
C GLU A 298 13.00 -20.33 -19.85
N ILE A 299 14.11 -20.11 -20.56
CA ILE A 299 14.51 -18.79 -21.08
C ILE A 299 13.42 -18.22 -21.97
N GLU A 300 13.04 -18.98 -23.00
CA GLU A 300 12.04 -18.56 -23.97
C GLU A 300 10.66 -18.37 -23.33
N ARG A 301 10.28 -19.24 -22.39
CA ARG A 301 9.06 -19.10 -21.59
C ARG A 301 9.03 -17.77 -20.84
N CYS A 302 10.07 -17.51 -20.03
CA CYS A 302 10.12 -16.29 -19.22
C CYS A 302 10.09 -15.05 -20.09
N ARG A 303 10.89 -15.03 -21.19
CA ARG A 303 10.90 -13.93 -22.15
C ARG A 303 9.52 -13.71 -22.76
N ARG A 304 8.83 -14.77 -23.19
CA ARG A 304 7.49 -14.69 -23.75
C ARG A 304 6.51 -14.09 -22.74
N LEU A 305 6.47 -14.59 -21.51
CA LEU A 305 5.58 -14.05 -20.49
C LEU A 305 5.84 -12.55 -20.22
N ILE A 306 7.10 -12.14 -20.08
CA ILE A 306 7.48 -10.73 -19.85
C ILE A 306 7.01 -9.84 -21.00
N MET A 307 7.27 -10.26 -22.25
CA MET A 307 6.98 -9.46 -23.44
C MET A 307 5.49 -9.45 -23.81
N ASP A 308 4.79 -10.59 -23.65
CA ASP A 308 3.36 -10.73 -23.95
C ASP A 308 2.48 -9.88 -23.02
N VAL A 309 2.99 -9.54 -21.84
CA VAL A 309 2.27 -8.71 -20.87
C VAL A 309 2.94 -7.36 -20.67
N SER A 310 3.88 -6.94 -21.51
CA SER A 310 4.54 -5.64 -21.36
C SER A 310 3.61 -4.44 -21.66
N PRO A 311 3.81 -3.28 -21.00
CA PRO A 311 3.07 -2.04 -21.28
C PRO A 311 3.15 -1.55 -22.72
N SER A 312 4.35 -1.53 -23.30
CA SER A 312 4.61 -0.96 -24.62
C SER A 312 4.35 -1.93 -25.77
N THR A 313 4.49 -3.25 -25.55
CA THR A 313 4.45 -4.25 -26.62
C THR A 313 3.17 -5.08 -26.66
N SER A 314 2.40 -5.14 -25.58
CA SER A 314 1.21 -5.99 -25.54
C SER A 314 -0.04 -5.26 -26.01
N SER A 315 -0.62 -5.77 -27.09
CA SER A 315 -2.00 -5.46 -27.50
C SER A 315 -3.04 -6.40 -26.87
N THR A 316 -2.58 -7.37 -26.05
CA THR A 316 -3.43 -8.45 -25.52
C THR A 316 -3.89 -8.21 -24.09
N VAL A 317 -3.32 -7.23 -23.38
CA VAL A 317 -3.74 -6.84 -22.04
C VAL A 317 -3.89 -5.33 -21.90
N ARG A 318 -4.90 -4.91 -21.14
CA ARG A 318 -5.07 -3.52 -20.73
C ARG A 318 -4.29 -3.23 -19.46
N THR A 319 -3.39 -2.27 -19.50
CA THR A 319 -2.65 -1.78 -18.33
C THR A 319 -3.55 -1.02 -17.35
N ARG A 320 -3.40 -1.26 -16.06
CA ARG A 320 -3.97 -0.47 -14.97
C ARG A 320 -2.93 -0.17 -13.90
N VAL A 321 -2.80 1.09 -13.56
CA VAL A 321 -2.08 1.55 -12.37
C VAL A 321 -3.13 2.02 -11.37
N LEU A 322 -3.12 1.47 -10.16
CA LEU A 322 -4.07 1.80 -9.11
C LEU A 322 -3.42 2.78 -8.12
N PRO A 323 -4.21 3.67 -7.49
CA PRO A 323 -3.66 4.52 -6.43
C PRO A 323 -3.14 3.67 -5.27
N ASN A 324 -2.00 4.09 -4.74
CA ASN A 324 -1.30 3.39 -3.68
C ASN A 324 -1.86 3.73 -2.30
N VAL A 325 -2.06 2.71 -1.47
CA VAL A 325 -2.44 2.87 -0.07
C VAL A 325 -1.48 2.09 0.81
N ALA A 326 -0.74 2.80 1.66
CA ALA A 326 0.18 2.20 2.62
C ALA A 326 -0.55 1.94 3.93
N VAL A 327 -0.38 0.74 4.51
CA VAL A 327 -1.06 0.35 5.75
C VAL A 327 -0.05 -0.18 6.76
N PHE A 328 -0.05 0.39 7.97
CA PHE A 328 0.79 0.01 9.09
C PHE A 328 -0.05 -0.55 10.24
N GLY A 329 0.56 -1.45 11.03
CA GLY A 329 -0.11 -2.03 12.21
C GLY A 329 -1.15 -3.10 11.91
N ALA A 330 -1.25 -3.59 10.68
CA ALA A 330 -2.23 -4.62 10.34
C ALA A 330 -1.73 -6.06 10.55
N LEU A 331 -0.44 -6.25 10.83
CA LEU A 331 0.23 -7.57 10.92
C LEU A 331 0.99 -7.74 12.25
N GLY A 332 1.16 -8.99 12.67
CA GLY A 332 1.91 -9.43 13.86
C GLY A 332 1.07 -9.52 15.14
N GLY A 333 -0.23 -9.19 15.08
CA GLY A 333 -1.09 -9.02 16.24
C GLY A 333 -2.09 -10.16 16.43
N ARG A 334 -3.36 -9.81 16.56
CA ARG A 334 -4.46 -10.76 16.62
C ARG A 334 -4.67 -11.44 15.26
N PHE A 335 -4.69 -12.77 15.24
CA PHE A 335 -4.80 -13.54 14.01
C PHE A 335 -6.10 -13.25 13.23
N ASP A 336 -7.23 -13.10 13.91
CA ASP A 336 -8.51 -12.75 13.29
C ASP A 336 -8.47 -11.37 12.60
N HIS A 337 -7.72 -10.42 13.17
CA HIS A 337 -7.50 -9.11 12.56
C HIS A 337 -6.61 -9.19 11.29
N GLU A 338 -5.60 -10.06 11.29
CA GLU A 338 -4.78 -10.29 10.09
C GLU A 338 -5.59 -10.91 8.96
N ILE A 339 -6.41 -11.92 9.25
CA ILE A 339 -7.30 -12.53 8.25
C ILE A 339 -8.28 -11.49 7.71
N ALA A 340 -8.91 -10.69 8.57
CA ALA A 340 -9.80 -9.63 8.14
C ALA A 340 -9.07 -8.56 7.30
N THR A 341 -7.80 -8.29 7.62
CA THR A 341 -6.93 -7.41 6.80
C THR A 341 -6.72 -7.99 5.41
N MET A 342 -6.37 -9.27 5.31
CA MET A 342 -6.20 -9.94 4.02
C MET A 342 -7.49 -9.88 3.19
N VAL A 343 -8.65 -10.15 3.82
CA VAL A 343 -9.96 -10.05 3.18
C VAL A 343 -10.21 -8.64 2.62
N ALA A 344 -9.94 -7.60 3.40
CA ALA A 344 -10.09 -6.22 2.95
C ALA A 344 -9.14 -5.89 1.79
N VAL A 345 -7.86 -6.26 1.87
CA VAL A 345 -6.87 -6.02 0.80
C VAL A 345 -7.33 -6.63 -0.53
N MET A 346 -7.84 -7.86 -0.51
CA MET A 346 -8.32 -8.52 -1.73
C MET A 346 -9.62 -7.90 -2.26
N ARG A 347 -10.55 -7.55 -1.37
CA ARG A 347 -11.82 -6.91 -1.76
C ARG A 347 -11.58 -5.62 -2.54
N PHE A 348 -10.62 -4.81 -2.11
CA PHE A 348 -10.29 -3.54 -2.76
C PHE A 348 -9.19 -3.66 -3.82
N ALA A 349 -8.80 -4.87 -4.24
CA ALA A 349 -7.67 -5.12 -5.16
C ALA A 349 -7.86 -4.52 -6.56
N ARG A 350 -9.10 -4.24 -6.97
CA ARG A 350 -9.46 -3.56 -8.23
C ARG A 350 -9.55 -2.04 -8.10
N VAL A 351 -9.62 -1.53 -6.87
CA VAL A 351 -9.78 -0.11 -6.56
C VAL A 351 -8.42 0.50 -6.24
N PHE A 352 -7.67 -0.13 -5.34
CA PHE A 352 -6.39 0.37 -4.84
C PHE A 352 -5.29 -0.67 -4.94
N HIS A 353 -4.05 -0.21 -5.07
CA HIS A 353 -2.90 -1.02 -4.68
C HIS A 353 -2.68 -0.82 -3.17
N VAL A 354 -3.44 -1.57 -2.38
CA VAL A 354 -3.26 -1.61 -0.92
C VAL A 354 -2.09 -2.53 -0.61
N PHE A 355 -1.04 -1.99 -0.02
CA PHE A 355 0.07 -2.78 0.48
C PHE A 355 0.24 -2.56 1.99
N VAL A 356 0.21 -3.68 2.70
CA VAL A 356 0.30 -3.74 4.15
C VAL A 356 1.74 -4.04 4.51
N VAL A 357 2.30 -3.22 5.40
CA VAL A 357 3.72 -3.25 5.75
C VAL A 357 3.88 -3.40 7.26
N ASN A 358 4.80 -4.26 7.66
CA ASN A 358 5.41 -4.24 8.99
C ASN A 358 6.94 -4.30 8.86
N VAL A 359 7.66 -4.48 9.97
CA VAL A 359 9.14 -4.56 9.96
C VAL A 359 9.70 -5.77 9.15
N TYR A 360 8.89 -6.82 8.94
CA TYR A 360 9.33 -8.08 8.34
C TYR A 360 8.82 -8.28 6.92
N THR A 361 7.63 -7.81 6.59
CA THR A 361 6.91 -8.19 5.39
C THR A 361 6.16 -7.02 4.77
N VAL A 362 5.91 -7.17 3.47
CA VAL A 362 4.99 -6.39 2.66
C VAL A 362 4.03 -7.38 2.01
N LEU A 363 2.73 -7.14 2.09
CA LEU A 363 1.74 -7.96 1.40
C LEU A 363 0.76 -7.11 0.61
N PHE A 364 0.29 -7.64 -0.51
CA PHE A 364 -0.76 -7.03 -1.33
C PHE A 364 -1.46 -8.08 -2.20
N ALA A 365 -2.64 -7.73 -2.72
CA ALA A 365 -3.39 -8.60 -3.62
C ALA A 365 -2.96 -8.46 -5.09
N CYS A 366 -2.80 -9.60 -5.75
CA CYS A 366 -2.71 -9.70 -7.20
C CYS A 366 -4.03 -9.28 -7.86
N TRP A 367 -3.97 -8.89 -9.14
CA TRP A 367 -5.16 -8.61 -9.93
C TRP A 367 -6.02 -9.87 -10.10
N PRO A 368 -7.32 -9.83 -9.75
CA PRO A 368 -8.21 -10.97 -9.93
C PRO A 368 -8.38 -11.33 -11.42
N ASP A 369 -8.13 -12.59 -11.79
CA ASP A 369 -8.25 -13.10 -13.17
C ASP A 369 -7.42 -12.34 -14.21
N GLY A 370 -6.31 -11.73 -13.79
CA GLY A 370 -5.45 -10.91 -14.65
C GLY A 370 -3.97 -11.13 -14.43
N VAL A 371 -3.19 -10.11 -14.78
CA VAL A 371 -1.75 -10.09 -14.60
C VAL A 371 -1.38 -9.07 -13.53
N THR A 372 -0.42 -9.39 -12.68
CA THR A 372 0.21 -8.44 -11.78
C THR A 372 1.68 -8.34 -12.12
N GLN A 373 2.13 -7.14 -12.47
CA GLN A 373 3.54 -6.80 -12.64
C GLN A 373 3.96 -5.89 -11.49
N LEU A 374 4.92 -6.35 -10.71
CA LEU A 374 5.53 -5.59 -9.63
C LEU A 374 6.93 -5.13 -10.07
N LEU A 375 7.12 -3.82 -10.06
CA LEU A 375 8.44 -3.21 -10.21
C LEU A 375 9.10 -3.10 -8.84
N MET A 376 10.21 -3.83 -8.66
CA MET A 376 10.94 -3.88 -7.40
C MET A 376 11.75 -2.59 -7.17
N PRO A 377 11.97 -2.18 -5.90
CA PRO A 377 12.95 -1.15 -5.59
C PRO A 377 14.32 -1.52 -6.18
N PRO A 378 15.11 -0.55 -6.71
CA PRO A 378 16.43 -0.84 -7.25
C PRO A 378 17.36 -1.54 -6.24
N SER A 379 17.32 -1.10 -4.97
CA SER A 379 18.06 -1.73 -3.86
C SER A 379 17.54 -3.11 -3.45
N TRP A 380 16.41 -3.53 -4.01
CA TRP A 380 15.80 -4.84 -3.81
C TRP A 380 16.07 -5.81 -4.97
N SER A 381 16.90 -5.40 -5.92
CA SER A 381 17.28 -6.23 -7.05
C SER A 381 18.75 -6.63 -6.95
N GLN A 382 19.01 -7.92 -7.14
CA GLN A 382 20.35 -8.47 -6.99
C GLN A 382 21.19 -8.17 -8.22
N GLU A 383 21.72 -6.95 -8.31
CA GLU A 383 22.59 -6.54 -9.42
C GLU A 383 23.98 -7.22 -9.36
N GLY A 384 24.27 -8.09 -8.36
CA GLY A 384 25.64 -8.55 -8.13
C GLY A 384 25.95 -9.99 -7.67
N ASN A 385 25.01 -10.87 -7.30
CA ASN A 385 25.43 -12.11 -6.57
C ASN A 385 24.71 -13.43 -6.86
N LEU A 386 23.74 -13.51 -7.78
CA LEU A 386 23.06 -14.80 -8.06
C LEU A 386 23.94 -15.88 -8.71
N ALA A 387 25.09 -15.49 -9.29
CA ALA A 387 26.03 -16.44 -9.89
C ALA A 387 26.99 -17.11 -8.86
N ARG A 388 27.03 -16.64 -7.61
CA ARG A 388 28.07 -17.06 -6.64
C ARG A 388 27.66 -18.16 -5.65
N ASP A 389 26.38 -18.47 -5.50
CA ASP A 389 25.89 -19.36 -4.43
C ASP A 389 25.64 -20.84 -4.83
N LEU A 390 25.88 -21.24 -6.08
CA LEU A 390 25.81 -22.66 -6.48
C LEU A 390 27.16 -23.37 -6.46
N SER A 391 28.26 -22.64 -6.30
CA SER A 391 29.61 -23.17 -6.10
C SER A 391 30.11 -22.72 -4.72
N GLY A 392 29.97 -23.58 -3.71
CA GLY A 392 30.24 -23.27 -2.29
C GLY A 392 31.67 -22.83 -1.97
N VAL A 393 32.03 -21.60 -2.33
CA VAL A 393 33.28 -20.94 -1.94
C VAL A 393 32.91 -19.62 -1.27
N GLU A 394 32.95 -19.64 0.06
CA GLU A 394 32.85 -18.45 0.90
C GLU A 394 34.09 -17.57 0.69
N GLU A 395 34.06 -16.64 -0.27
CA GLU A 395 34.99 -15.51 -0.26
C GLU A 395 34.47 -14.43 0.72
N GLU A 396 35.09 -14.36 1.89
CA GLU A 396 34.97 -13.25 2.84
C GLU A 396 35.32 -11.93 2.16
N GLY A 397 34.34 -11.06 1.90
CA GLY A 397 34.68 -9.68 1.51
C GLY A 397 33.56 -8.78 1.03
N THR A 398 32.49 -9.30 0.46
CA THR A 398 31.31 -8.50 0.10
C THR A 398 30.08 -9.14 0.69
N ALA A 399 29.46 -8.49 1.68
CA ALA A 399 28.23 -8.96 2.33
C ALA A 399 27.20 -9.36 1.26
N ALA A 400 27.02 -10.66 1.06
CA ALA A 400 26.03 -11.20 0.15
C ALA A 400 24.67 -10.65 0.56
N VAL A 401 24.05 -9.88 -0.32
CA VAL A 401 22.70 -9.34 -0.10
C VAL A 401 21.75 -10.54 -0.10
N GLU A 402 21.32 -10.96 1.11
CA GLU A 402 20.39 -12.07 1.29
C GLU A 402 19.20 -11.92 0.33
N PRO A 403 18.90 -12.93 -0.51
CA PRO A 403 17.79 -12.86 -1.46
C PRO A 403 16.47 -12.64 -0.74
N TYR A 404 15.61 -11.80 -1.32
CA TYR A 404 14.35 -11.36 -0.73
C TYR A 404 13.37 -12.53 -0.71
N MET A 405 13.08 -13.02 0.49
CA MET A 405 12.08 -14.07 0.65
C MET A 405 10.73 -13.57 0.13
N SER A 406 9.98 -14.44 -0.51
CA SER A 406 8.67 -14.13 -1.07
C SER A 406 7.73 -15.31 -0.96
N GLY A 407 6.45 -15.05 -1.13
CA GLY A 407 5.46 -16.09 -1.26
C GLY A 407 4.24 -15.66 -2.06
N ILE A 408 3.63 -16.65 -2.71
CA ILE A 408 2.40 -16.50 -3.50
C ILE A 408 1.36 -17.36 -2.82
N VAL A 409 0.31 -16.71 -2.30
CA VAL A 409 -0.70 -17.31 -1.44
C VAL A 409 -2.07 -17.21 -2.09
N PRO A 410 -2.50 -18.26 -2.83
CA PRO A 410 -3.86 -18.32 -3.36
C PRO A 410 -4.84 -18.77 -2.28
N LEU A 411 -5.93 -18.04 -2.06
CA LEU A 411 -6.97 -18.38 -1.06
C LEU A 411 -8.05 -19.32 -1.58
N GLY A 412 -7.64 -20.24 -2.43
CA GLY A 412 -8.45 -21.31 -3.01
C GLY A 412 -7.62 -22.08 -4.04
N PRO A 413 -8.19 -23.12 -4.68
CA PRO A 413 -7.51 -23.87 -5.73
C PRO A 413 -7.33 -23.02 -6.99
N LEU A 414 -6.07 -22.85 -7.42
CA LEU A 414 -5.73 -22.17 -8.67
C LEU A 414 -6.09 -23.02 -9.89
N ARG A 415 -6.80 -22.41 -10.83
CA ARG A 415 -7.08 -22.95 -12.15
C ARG A 415 -5.86 -22.86 -13.06
N GLU A 416 -5.31 -21.66 -13.25
CA GLU A 416 -4.14 -21.39 -14.10
C GLU A 416 -3.24 -20.36 -13.44
N MET A 417 -1.92 -20.54 -13.50
CA MET A 417 -0.97 -19.54 -13.01
C MET A 417 0.33 -19.66 -13.77
N GLU A 418 0.95 -18.53 -14.08
CA GLU A 418 2.32 -18.49 -14.59
C GLU A 418 3.08 -17.35 -13.91
N THR A 419 4.33 -17.60 -13.52
CA THR A 419 5.17 -16.60 -12.86
C THR A 419 6.54 -16.47 -13.51
N THR A 420 7.15 -15.29 -13.32
CA THR A 420 8.55 -14.99 -13.64
C THR A 420 9.08 -13.93 -12.67
N GLY A 421 10.40 -13.85 -12.54
CA GLY A 421 11.10 -13.00 -11.57
C GLY A 421 11.23 -13.60 -10.17
N PHE A 422 10.92 -14.89 -10.03
CA PHE A 422 11.16 -15.69 -8.83
C PHE A 422 12.29 -16.68 -9.06
N LEU A 423 12.95 -17.12 -7.99
CA LEU A 423 13.92 -18.22 -8.06
C LEU A 423 13.24 -19.52 -8.46
N TRP A 424 12.05 -19.79 -7.90
CA TRP A 424 11.21 -20.91 -8.29
C TRP A 424 9.96 -20.39 -8.98
N ASN A 425 10.03 -20.26 -10.30
CA ASN A 425 8.86 -19.90 -11.10
C ASN A 425 7.82 -21.03 -11.08
N VAL A 426 6.55 -20.67 -11.13
CA VAL A 426 5.42 -21.61 -11.09
C VAL A 426 4.65 -21.52 -12.39
N VAL A 427 4.35 -22.68 -12.98
CA VAL A 427 3.54 -22.76 -14.21
C VAL A 427 2.48 -23.84 -14.05
N LYS A 428 1.28 -23.42 -13.66
CA LYS A 428 0.12 -24.29 -13.42
C LYS A 428 -0.85 -24.23 -14.60
N ASN A 429 -1.12 -25.38 -15.21
CA ASN A 429 -2.19 -25.61 -16.20
C ASN A 429 -2.19 -24.71 -17.46
N ARG A 430 -1.05 -24.15 -17.87
CA ARG A 430 -0.89 -23.38 -19.12
C ARG A 430 -0.81 -24.30 -20.35
N ARG A 431 -1.95 -24.92 -20.71
CA ARG A 431 -2.05 -25.88 -21.82
C ARG A 431 -1.62 -25.26 -23.15
N GLY A 432 -0.93 -26.05 -23.97
CA GLY A 432 -0.50 -25.63 -25.31
C GLY A 432 0.68 -24.66 -25.34
N CYS A 433 1.05 -24.06 -24.20
CA CYS A 433 2.19 -23.15 -24.10
C CYS A 433 3.51 -23.91 -23.87
N TYR A 434 3.50 -24.91 -22.97
CA TYR A 434 4.71 -25.62 -22.52
C TYR A 434 4.40 -27.11 -22.33
N GLY A 435 4.46 -27.91 -23.41
CA GLY A 435 4.10 -29.33 -23.35
C GLY A 435 4.96 -30.12 -22.36
N GLY A 436 4.34 -30.62 -21.27
CA GLY A 436 4.96 -31.57 -20.32
C GLY A 436 6.11 -31.04 -19.45
N PHE A 437 6.52 -29.78 -19.66
CA PHE A 437 7.75 -29.20 -19.10
C PHE A 437 7.67 -28.94 -17.59
N THR A 438 6.50 -28.59 -17.06
CA THR A 438 6.45 -27.91 -15.77
C THR A 438 6.23 -28.85 -14.60
N GLY A 439 5.92 -30.14 -14.83
CA GLY A 439 5.85 -31.18 -13.78
C GLY A 439 4.96 -30.85 -12.57
N VAL A 440 4.13 -29.81 -12.65
CA VAL A 440 3.32 -29.29 -11.54
C VAL A 440 1.81 -29.36 -11.82
N GLU A 441 1.42 -30.01 -12.90
CA GLU A 441 0.02 -30.19 -13.30
C GLU A 441 -0.77 -30.96 -12.23
N GLN A 442 -0.13 -31.93 -11.57
CA GLN A 442 -0.69 -32.73 -10.48
C GLN A 442 -0.76 -32.00 -9.13
N TYR A 443 -0.07 -30.86 -8.97
CA TYR A 443 -0.04 -30.14 -7.71
C TYR A 443 -1.23 -29.21 -7.57
N ARG A 444 -1.95 -29.32 -6.44
CA ARG A 444 -3.04 -28.42 -6.08
C ARG A 444 -2.46 -27.20 -5.38
N PHE A 445 -2.30 -26.09 -6.12
CA PHE A 445 -1.88 -24.83 -5.54
C PHE A 445 -3.07 -24.13 -4.91
N ALA A 446 -3.10 -24.11 -3.58
CA ALA A 446 -4.21 -23.59 -2.78
C ALA A 446 -3.73 -23.31 -1.35
N PHE A 447 -4.44 -22.46 -0.60
CA PHE A 447 -4.16 -22.22 0.82
C PHE A 447 -4.26 -23.49 1.67
N ASP A 448 -5.18 -24.40 1.32
CA ASP A 448 -5.34 -25.73 1.91
C ASP A 448 -4.53 -26.82 1.18
N GLY A 449 -3.58 -26.42 0.33
CA GLY A 449 -2.74 -27.29 -0.49
C GLY A 449 -1.30 -26.79 -0.55
N LEU A 450 -0.74 -26.73 -1.77
CA LEU A 450 0.61 -26.21 -1.98
C LEU A 450 0.60 -24.69 -2.11
N VAL A 451 1.36 -24.05 -1.24
CA VAL A 451 1.60 -22.60 -1.26
C VAL A 451 3.06 -22.38 -1.58
N SER A 452 3.35 -21.48 -2.54
CA SER A 452 4.73 -21.05 -2.77
C SER A 452 5.13 -20.15 -1.61
N SER A 453 5.68 -20.73 -0.54
CA SER A 453 6.28 -20.01 0.58
C SER A 453 7.80 -20.12 0.52
N CYS A 454 8.50 -19.17 1.15
CA CYS A 454 9.96 -19.15 1.17
C CYS A 454 10.63 -19.12 -0.22
N ASN A 455 9.92 -18.62 -1.23
CA ASN A 455 10.47 -18.35 -2.54
C ASN A 455 11.42 -17.15 -2.48
N LYS A 456 12.13 -16.81 -3.55
CA LYS A 456 13.07 -15.68 -3.59
C LYS A 456 12.78 -14.80 -4.80
N ILE A 457 12.78 -13.49 -4.61
CA ILE A 457 12.77 -12.55 -5.74
C ILE A 457 14.14 -12.56 -6.39
N SER A 458 14.15 -12.72 -7.71
CA SER A 458 15.36 -12.90 -8.49
C SER A 458 15.48 -11.89 -9.65
N SER A 459 14.43 -11.09 -9.89
CA SER A 459 14.41 -10.06 -10.93
C SER A 459 13.86 -8.73 -10.43
N ARG A 460 14.24 -7.65 -11.13
CA ARG A 460 13.68 -6.29 -11.01
C ARG A 460 12.20 -6.20 -11.35
N LEU A 461 11.73 -7.09 -12.22
CA LEU A 461 10.34 -7.15 -12.65
C LEU A 461 9.76 -8.52 -12.32
N VAL A 462 8.82 -8.53 -11.39
CA VAL A 462 8.12 -9.74 -10.96
C VAL A 462 6.78 -9.79 -11.65
N THR A 463 6.46 -10.89 -12.32
CA THR A 463 5.17 -11.08 -12.98
C THR A 463 4.46 -12.30 -12.43
N VAL A 464 3.19 -12.11 -12.06
CA VAL A 464 2.24 -13.16 -11.67
C VAL A 464 1.04 -13.06 -12.59
N ASP A 465 0.90 -14.01 -13.50
CA ASP A 465 -0.22 -14.10 -14.43
C ASP A 465 -1.18 -15.20 -13.95
N VAL A 466 -2.40 -14.79 -13.58
CA VAL A 466 -3.52 -15.66 -13.17
C VAL A 466 -4.69 -15.54 -14.15
N ARG A 467 -4.46 -15.09 -15.38
CA ARG A 467 -5.50 -15.10 -16.42
C ARG A 467 -5.88 -16.53 -16.78
N PRO A 468 -7.18 -16.85 -16.92
CA PRO A 468 -7.61 -18.07 -17.58
C PRO A 468 -7.37 -17.94 -19.09
N THR A 469 -6.25 -18.46 -19.58
CA THR A 469 -5.87 -18.37 -21.00
C THR A 469 -6.33 -19.56 -21.83
N THR A 470 -6.62 -20.70 -21.20
CA THR A 470 -7.01 -21.92 -21.90
C THR A 470 -8.52 -22.16 -21.79
N CYS A 471 -9.29 -21.31 -22.47
CA CYS A 471 -10.72 -21.55 -22.69
C CYS A 471 -10.93 -22.31 -24.00
N ASP A 472 -10.54 -23.59 -24.00
CA ASP A 472 -11.35 -24.57 -24.71
C ASP A 472 -12.27 -25.19 -23.65
N THR A 473 -13.49 -24.65 -23.54
CA THR A 473 -14.52 -25.10 -22.58
C THR A 473 -14.88 -26.57 -22.74
N SER A 474 -14.44 -27.21 -23.83
CA SER A 474 -14.63 -28.63 -24.11
C SER A 474 -13.72 -29.56 -23.30
N ARG A 475 -12.65 -29.06 -22.66
CA ARG A 475 -11.73 -29.88 -21.86
C ARG A 475 -11.69 -29.43 -20.40
N PRO A 476 -12.22 -30.21 -19.45
CA PRO A 476 -12.23 -29.84 -18.03
C PRO A 476 -10.80 -29.55 -17.53
N SER A 477 -10.70 -28.66 -16.53
CA SER A 477 -9.46 -28.45 -15.76
C SER A 477 -8.91 -29.80 -15.28
N TRP A 478 -7.58 -29.95 -15.27
CA TRP A 478 -6.92 -31.14 -14.68
C TRP A 478 -7.17 -31.24 -13.18
N ASP A 479 -7.47 -30.12 -12.54
CA ASP A 479 -8.02 -30.08 -11.19
C ASP A 479 -9.55 -29.94 -11.30
N PRO A 480 -10.33 -31.03 -11.10
CA PRO A 480 -11.79 -30.99 -11.15
C PRO A 480 -12.41 -30.14 -10.03
N GLN A 481 -11.62 -29.74 -9.02
CA GLN A 481 -12.04 -28.83 -7.96
C GLN A 481 -11.66 -27.37 -8.23
N ALA A 482 -10.88 -27.08 -9.29
CA ALA A 482 -10.55 -25.71 -9.63
C ALA A 482 -11.79 -24.94 -10.11
N PRO A 483 -11.99 -23.68 -9.67
CA PRO A 483 -13.17 -22.90 -10.02
C PRO A 483 -13.10 -22.44 -11.48
N SER A 484 -14.20 -21.90 -11.98
CA SER A 484 -14.24 -21.26 -13.31
C SER A 484 -13.33 -20.03 -13.42
N ALA A 485 -13.13 -19.33 -12.31
CA ALA A 485 -12.23 -18.19 -12.14
C ALA A 485 -11.13 -18.53 -11.13
N ASN A 486 -9.98 -17.86 -11.21
CA ASN A 486 -8.94 -18.04 -10.21
C ASN A 486 -9.36 -17.40 -8.89
N PRO A 487 -9.05 -18.05 -7.74
CA PRO A 487 -9.29 -17.47 -6.44
C PRO A 487 -8.43 -16.22 -6.21
N PRO A 488 -8.85 -15.35 -5.27
CA PRO A 488 -8.01 -14.25 -4.80
C PRO A 488 -6.62 -14.75 -4.40
N THR A 489 -5.58 -14.07 -4.91
CA THR A 489 -4.19 -14.44 -4.70
C THR A 489 -3.42 -13.26 -4.14
N MET A 490 -2.59 -13.51 -3.13
CA MET A 490 -1.74 -12.51 -2.50
C MET A 490 -0.27 -12.76 -2.83
N LEU A 491 0.47 -11.67 -2.97
CA LEU A 491 1.93 -11.69 -2.97
C LEU A 491 2.42 -11.18 -1.62
N VAL A 492 3.34 -11.93 -1.01
CA VAL A 492 4.03 -11.58 0.24
C VAL A 492 5.51 -11.44 -0.07
N LEU A 493 6.12 -10.35 0.37
CA LEU A 493 7.54 -10.05 0.22
C LEU A 493 8.16 -9.86 1.60
N GLY A 494 9.30 -10.48 1.83
CA GLY A 494 10.13 -10.28 3.01
C GLY A 494 10.98 -9.02 2.86
N ARG A 495 10.97 -8.16 3.88
CA ARG A 495 11.83 -6.98 3.96
C ARG A 495 13.28 -7.39 4.29
N PRO A 496 14.28 -6.86 3.58
CA PRO A 496 15.68 -7.22 3.80
C PRO A 496 16.16 -6.73 5.18
N LYS A 497 17.07 -7.47 5.81
CA LYS A 497 17.67 -7.10 7.11
C LYS A 497 18.33 -5.71 7.09
N ALA A 498 18.92 -5.33 5.95
CA ALA A 498 19.53 -4.00 5.76
C ALA A 498 18.51 -2.86 5.87
N ALA A 499 17.28 -3.06 5.37
CA ALA A 499 16.18 -2.10 5.54
C ALA A 499 15.66 -2.04 7.00
N ARG A 500 15.91 -3.07 7.82
CA ARG A 500 15.53 -3.09 9.25
C ARG A 500 16.48 -2.29 10.12
N LYS A 501 17.79 -2.31 9.81
CA LYS A 501 18.83 -1.60 10.61
C LYS A 501 18.73 -0.07 10.51
N LYS A 502 18.33 0.48 9.35
CA LYS A 502 18.19 1.93 9.17
C LYS A 502 17.09 2.56 10.04
N VAL A 503 16.09 1.78 10.46
CA VAL A 503 14.97 2.27 11.31
C VAL A 503 15.31 2.24 12.80
N THR A 504 16.28 1.43 13.23
CA THR A 504 16.71 1.37 14.64
C THR A 504 17.80 2.38 15.01
N SER A 505 18.38 3.08 14.02
CA SER A 505 19.47 4.04 14.21
C SER A 505 19.04 5.51 14.03
N ALA A 506 17.77 5.76 13.76
CA ALA A 506 17.12 7.07 13.77
C ALA A 506 16.14 7.09 14.94
#